data_AF-V4LDC2-F1
#
_entry.id   AF-V4LDC2-F1
#
_cell.length_a   1.000
_cell.length_b   1.000
_cell.length_c   1.000
_cell.angle_alpha   90.00
_cell.angle_beta   90.00
_cell.angle_gamma   90.00
#
_symmetry.space_group_name_H-M   'P 1'
#
loop_
_entity.id
_entity.type
_entity.pdbx_description
1 polymer ?
#
loop_
_entity_poly.entity_id
_entity_poly.type
_entity_poly.pdbx_seq_one_letter_code
_entity_poly.pdbx_strand_id
1 'polypeptide(L)'
;MIQENWDDSVQTDVIALLGKLIPRGLWRHDAKDDNGDSHLESGLVRPSERIPLMDGEFGLSTWQTIFCCEFDGPRSIRRIVCTLLQDADAQSD
;
A
#
# COMPACT_ATOMS: atom_id res chain seq x y z
N MET A 1 -0.66 0.69 2.17
CA MET A 1 -1.86 1.56 2.20
C MET A 1 -2.67 1.27 3.46
N ILE A 2 -3.21 2.31 4.11
CA ILE A 2 -4.15 2.20 5.23
C ILE A 2 -5.53 2.70 4.76
N GLN A 3 -6.55 1.85 4.81
CA GLN A 3 -7.92 2.16 4.37
C GLN A 3 -8.96 1.39 5.21
N GLU A 4 -10.24 1.57 4.92
CA GLU A 4 -11.34 0.80 5.51
C GLU A 4 -11.46 -0.61 4.90
N ASN A 5 -11.84 -1.59 5.73
CA ASN A 5 -12.05 -3.00 5.36
C ASN A 5 -13.35 -3.57 5.97
N TRP A 6 -14.44 -2.80 5.91
CA TRP A 6 -15.76 -3.26 6.36
C TRP A 6 -16.43 -4.19 5.33
N ASP A 7 -16.30 -3.84 4.05
CA ASP A 7 -16.66 -4.64 2.89
C ASP A 7 -15.61 -4.44 1.78
N ASP A 8 -15.87 -4.97 0.58
CA ASP A 8 -14.95 -4.94 -0.57
C ASP A 8 -15.04 -3.65 -1.42
N SER A 9 -15.89 -2.69 -1.05
CA SER A 9 -16.16 -1.50 -1.88
C SER A 9 -14.93 -0.61 -2.02
N VAL A 10 -14.22 -0.33 -0.92
CA VAL A 10 -13.04 0.56 -0.92
C VAL A 10 -11.89 -0.03 -1.74
N GLN A 11 -11.67 -1.34 -1.64
CA GLN A 11 -10.66 -2.09 -2.39
C GLN A 11 -11.01 -2.04 -3.89
N THR A 12 -12.28 -2.28 -4.22
CA THR A 12 -12.79 -2.22 -5.60
C THR A 12 -12.64 -0.82 -6.19
N ASP A 13 -13.00 0.21 -5.43
CA ASP A 13 -12.92 1.61 -5.87
C ASP A 13 -11.47 2.08 -6.03
N VAL A 14 -10.56 1.66 -5.15
CA VAL A 14 -9.12 1.94 -5.29
C VAL A 14 -8.58 1.33 -6.57
N ILE A 15 -8.86 0.05 -6.85
CA ILE A 15 -8.40 -0.61 -8.09
C ILE A 15 -9.01 0.07 -9.31
N ALA A 16 -10.31 0.39 -9.27
CA ALA A 16 -10.99 1.06 -10.37
C ALA A 16 -10.46 2.48 -10.61
N LEU A 17 -10.13 3.22 -9.55
CA LEU A 17 -9.54 4.54 -9.64
C LEU A 17 -8.13 4.48 -10.23
N LEU A 18 -7.28 3.59 -9.70
CA LEU A 18 -5.91 3.42 -10.19
C LEU A 18 -5.90 3.01 -11.67
N GLY A 19 -6.75 2.07 -12.08
CA GLY A 19 -6.86 1.68 -13.49
C GLY A 19 -7.35 2.80 -14.43
N LYS A 20 -8.13 3.79 -13.91
CA LYS A 20 -8.52 4.98 -14.67
C LYS A 20 -7.41 6.02 -14.76
N LEU A 21 -6.67 6.23 -13.66
CA LEU A 21 -5.59 7.21 -13.57
C LEU A 21 -4.33 6.73 -14.28
N ILE A 22 -4.06 5.44 -14.20
CA ILE A 22 -2.82 4.79 -14.62
C ILE A 22 -3.16 3.58 -15.52
N PRO A 23 -3.71 3.79 -16.71
CA PRO A 23 -4.12 2.69 -17.60
C PRO A 23 -2.93 1.86 -18.08
N ARG A 24 -3.14 0.55 -18.21
CA ARG A 24 -2.16 -0.41 -18.78
C ARG A 24 -1.81 -0.13 -20.23
N GLY A 25 -0.57 -0.45 -20.61
CA GLY A 25 -0.12 -0.47 -22.02
C GLY A 25 0.15 0.90 -22.66
N LEU A 26 0.12 2.00 -21.89
CA LEU A 26 0.37 3.35 -22.38
C LEU A 26 1.76 3.90 -22.01
N TRP A 27 2.50 3.19 -21.19
CA TRP A 27 3.74 3.68 -20.57
C TRP A 27 4.96 3.28 -21.39
N ARG A 28 6.00 4.11 -21.33
CA ARG A 28 7.26 3.80 -22.02
C ARG A 28 7.90 2.49 -21.52
N HIS A 29 7.63 2.11 -20.27
CA HIS A 29 8.11 0.85 -19.71
C HIS A 29 7.43 -0.37 -20.37
N ASP A 30 6.22 -0.21 -20.92
CA ASP A 30 5.49 -1.29 -21.62
C ASP A 30 6.23 -1.80 -22.86
N ALA A 31 7.19 -1.03 -23.38
CA ALA A 31 8.12 -1.49 -24.42
C ALA A 31 9.25 -2.41 -23.91
N LYS A 32 9.36 -2.60 -22.58
CA LYS A 32 10.37 -3.42 -21.89
C LYS A 32 9.71 -4.56 -21.13
N ASP A 33 8.61 -4.29 -20.43
CA ASP A 33 7.81 -5.23 -19.67
C ASP A 33 6.38 -4.68 -19.53
N ASP A 34 5.35 -5.51 -19.52
CA ASP A 34 3.94 -5.10 -19.66
C ASP A 34 3.27 -4.58 -18.37
N ASN A 35 4.09 -4.12 -17.43
CA ASN A 35 3.72 -3.72 -16.07
C ASN A 35 4.08 -2.25 -15.76
N GLY A 36 4.15 -1.39 -16.77
CA GLY A 36 4.48 0.02 -16.57
C GLY A 36 3.50 0.76 -15.67
N ASP A 37 2.23 0.35 -15.66
CA ASP A 37 1.20 0.81 -14.74
C ASP A 37 1.57 0.47 -13.28
N SER A 38 1.99 -0.77 -13.03
CA SER A 38 2.30 -1.25 -11.68
C SER A 38 3.40 -0.45 -10.98
N HIS A 39 4.38 0.02 -11.74
CA HIS A 39 5.45 0.89 -11.25
C HIS A 39 4.92 2.25 -10.81
N LEU A 40 3.99 2.84 -11.56
CA LEU A 40 3.41 4.14 -11.25
C LEU A 40 2.40 4.03 -10.11
N GLU A 41 1.58 2.98 -10.09
CA GLU A 41 0.65 2.67 -8.98
C GLU A 41 1.43 2.47 -7.67
N SER A 42 2.50 1.67 -7.69
CA SER A 42 3.36 1.47 -6.53
C SER A 42 4.06 2.75 -6.09
N GLY A 43 4.46 3.61 -7.03
CA GLY A 43 5.05 4.91 -6.73
C GLY A 43 4.06 5.87 -6.05
N LEU A 44 2.81 5.87 -6.51
CA LEU A 44 1.74 6.71 -5.98
C LEU A 44 1.25 6.25 -4.61
N VAL A 45 0.97 4.96 -4.46
CA VAL A 45 0.48 4.36 -3.20
C VAL A 45 1.60 4.25 -2.15
N ARG A 46 2.86 4.17 -2.61
CA ARG A 46 4.09 3.97 -1.83
C ARG A 46 4.23 2.54 -1.27
N PRO A 47 5.48 2.05 -1.11
CA PRO A 47 5.75 0.66 -0.70
C PRO A 47 5.81 0.45 0.82
N SER A 48 5.51 1.45 1.65
CA SER A 48 5.67 1.35 3.11
C SER A 48 4.73 2.28 3.86
N GLU A 49 4.27 1.82 5.02
CA GLU A 49 3.53 2.63 6.01
C GLU A 49 4.33 2.74 7.31
N ARG A 50 4.09 3.81 8.07
CA ARG A 50 4.55 3.93 9.46
C ARG A 50 3.34 4.03 10.35
N ILE A 51 3.22 3.11 11.31
CA ILE A 51 2.07 3.01 12.19
C ILE A 51 2.59 3.16 13.62
N PRO A 52 2.06 4.11 14.41
CA PRO A 52 2.45 4.24 15.81
C PRO A 52 2.01 3.01 16.60
N LEU A 53 2.80 2.65 17.60
CA LEU A 53 2.44 1.63 18.59
C LEU A 53 2.17 2.34 19.91
N MET A 54 0.92 2.30 20.39
CA MET A 54 0.48 2.95 21.62
C MET A 54 0.01 1.88 22.59
N ASP A 55 0.61 1.82 23.79
CA ASP A 55 0.29 0.82 24.81
C ASP A 55 0.33 -0.64 24.32
N GLY A 56 1.21 -0.93 23.35
CA GLY A 56 1.37 -2.26 22.77
C GLY A 56 0.43 -2.58 21.60
N GLU A 57 -0.46 -1.66 21.24
CA GLU A 57 -1.43 -1.81 20.15
C GLU A 57 -1.11 -0.88 18.98
N PHE A 58 -1.50 -1.28 17.76
CA PHE A 58 -1.38 -0.40 16.60
C PHE A 58 -2.33 0.80 16.75
N GLY A 59 -1.79 2.00 16.60
CA GLY A 59 -2.55 3.25 16.63
C GLY A 59 -3.39 3.49 15.37
N LEU A 60 -4.24 2.53 15.03
CA LEU A 60 -5.21 2.59 13.94
C LEU A 60 -6.62 2.76 14.50
N SER A 61 -7.48 3.49 13.80
CA SER A 61 -8.90 3.58 14.16
C SER A 61 -9.68 2.32 13.78
N THR A 62 -10.94 2.22 14.23
CA THR A 62 -11.87 1.13 13.87
C THR A 62 -12.03 0.94 12.36
N TRP A 63 -11.84 2.00 11.56
CA TRP A 63 -12.01 1.99 10.11
C TRP A 63 -10.68 1.98 9.36
N GLN A 64 -9.58 1.64 10.03
CA GLN A 64 -8.24 1.60 9.43
C GLN A 64 -7.67 0.19 9.50
N THR A 65 -7.33 -0.35 8.34
CA THR A 65 -6.74 -1.66 8.12
C THR A 65 -5.54 -1.53 7.20
N ILE A 66 -4.55 -2.42 7.38
CA ILE A 66 -3.34 -2.46 6.57
C ILE A 66 -3.59 -3.31 5.33
N PHE A 67 -3.40 -2.71 4.15
CA PHE A 67 -3.51 -3.40 2.85
C PHE A 67 -2.15 -3.67 2.23
N CYS A 68 -1.96 -4.90 1.76
CA CYS A 68 -0.93 -5.25 0.79
C CYS A 68 -1.48 -5.02 -0.62
N CYS A 69 -0.97 -4.01 -1.32
CA CYS A 69 -1.43 -3.68 -2.65
C CYS A 69 -0.58 -4.42 -3.70
N GLU A 70 -1.23 -5.32 -4.46
CA GLU A 70 -0.63 -6.04 -5.58
C GLU A 70 -1.04 -5.36 -6.89
N PHE A 71 -0.05 -4.89 -7.65
CA PHE A 71 -0.25 -4.17 -8.90
C PHE A 71 0.25 -4.93 -10.13
N ASP A 72 1.06 -5.99 -9.92
CA ASP A 72 1.71 -6.80 -10.95
C ASP A 72 1.53 -8.29 -10.64
N GLY A 73 0.27 -8.66 -10.38
CA GLY A 73 -0.14 -10.00 -10.00
C GLY A 73 -0.65 -10.86 -11.17
N PRO A 74 -0.83 -12.18 -10.95
CA PRO A 74 -0.59 -12.88 -9.69
C PRO A 74 0.90 -13.18 -9.46
N ARG A 75 1.36 -13.07 -8.21
CA ARG A 75 2.68 -13.55 -7.76
C ARG A 75 2.52 -14.59 -6.66
N SER A 76 3.36 -15.62 -6.69
CA SER A 76 3.30 -16.71 -5.71
C SER A 76 3.67 -16.28 -4.29
N ILE A 77 4.56 -15.28 -4.16
CA ILE A 77 5.05 -14.79 -2.87
C ILE A 77 5.26 -13.27 -2.95
N ARG A 78 4.69 -12.55 -1.98
CA ARG A 78 5.06 -11.18 -1.63
C ARG A 78 5.61 -11.16 -0.21
N ARG A 79 6.79 -10.56 -0.02
CA ARG A 79 7.46 -10.49 1.28
C ARG A 79 7.24 -9.11 1.89
N ILE A 80 6.58 -9.07 3.05
CA ILE A 80 6.36 -7.86 3.84
C ILE A 80 7.38 -7.87 4.99
N VAL A 81 8.05 -6.74 5.21
CA VAL A 81 9.03 -6.58 6.29
C VAL A 81 8.49 -5.55 7.28
N CYS A 82 8.43 -5.93 8.55
CA CYS A 82 8.05 -5.04 9.63
C CYS A 82 9.28 -4.74 10.48
N THR A 83 9.57 -3.45 10.68
CA THR A 83 10.66 -3.00 11.54
C THR A 83 10.07 -2.20 12.68
N LEU A 84 10.34 -2.62 13.91
CA LEU A 84 10.06 -1.82 15.10
C LEU A 84 11.18 -0.80 15.26
N LEU A 85 10.81 0.47 15.23
CA LEU A 85 11.73 1.58 15.47
C LEU A 85 11.39 2.17 16.83
N GLN A 86 12.41 2.35 17.67
CA GLN A 86 12.24 3.10 18.90
C GLN A 86 12.07 4.57 18.55
N ASP A 87 11.06 5.21 19.12
CA ASP A 87 10.92 6.65 18.99
C ASP A 87 12.07 7.31 19.76
N ALA A 88 12.93 8.03 19.02
CA ALA A 88 14.10 8.69 19.58
C ALA A 88 13.69 9.88 20.46
N ASP A 89 12.49 10.41 20.27
CA ASP A 89 11.97 11.59 20.96
C ASP A 89 11.08 11.22 22.18
N ALA A 90 10.84 9.92 22.43
CA ALA A 90 10.07 9.46 23.60
C ALA A 90 10.87 9.47 24.92
N GLN A 91 12.06 10.07 24.94
CA GLN A 91 12.84 10.35 26.16
C GLN A 91 12.79 11.85 26.51
N SER A 92 11.60 12.37 26.76
CA SER A 92 11.43 13.64 27.47
C SER A 92 10.07 13.65 28.15
N ASP A 93 9.98 12.94 29.27
CA ASP A 93 9.10 13.23 30.43
C ASP A 93 9.56 12.41 31.64
#